data_AF-A0A085LFM0-F1
#
_entry.id   AF-A0A085LFM0-F1
#
_cell.length_a   1.000
_cell.length_b   1.000
_cell.length_c   1.000
_cell.angle_alpha   90.00
_cell.angle_beta   90.00
_cell.angle_gamma   90.00
#
_symmetry.space_group_name_H-M   'P 1'
#
loop_
_entity.id
_entity.type
_entity.pdbx_description
1 polymer ?
#
loop_
_entity_poly.entity_id
_entity_poly.type
_entity_poly.pdbx_seq_one_letter_code
_entity_poly.pdbx_strand_id
1 'polypeptide(L)'
;MDEFQDTDPEQWAILRTAFHGRPDESSALVLIGDPKQAIYAFRGADVVTYLQAVEDATDTATLSTSWRSDGPLLAGLHALLGETALGDPRIVVRPVDAAHPESRFSGGAPVRLRQVTRRAYRLGASSAPSAPDARGLLAKDVAADVASRLGTASGGGEHVVVQHPLQTVDERNFTPGALGVPGPFSHDDAAFAGARQARQKREPVGALVGAPLSLPTGAAVGREAGATATGGRPDVELDDLVRLLENAPRWFAQHTLDVGLVLEEEDVEDRLPLSLTGLAGWGVGDRVLRAALAGVDPNRAMQAEWRRGQVPPRELGRSALQEVVRAVGPLRVAAVEAAREADVAAGRPVSQDVLSSAETVDVRATLPDGGTVVGSVPGVHGARVVRTEYSRLGPKHRLRAWVQALALRVSDPDRPWDAVAIGRSPRGPGVAWSTLTPPDRDTAAAVLADLVALRDEAAREPLPLLPEVALRYAEERRTTDARDALMRAGWAWNKGFERKDPYVVLAWGQDPALPDLAGHATTADLGRFPDDPTRLGALARRVWDPLLEHELTRCAMSGPTSAPATPAGRPDRRCPDPSRGARGASTRSATCRAGRSCSRRAPARARRTPSRPSRRATSPRAWRRCPRSCS
;
A
#
# COMPACT_ATOMS: atom_id res chain seq x y z
N MET A 1 5.75 20.30 30.80
CA MET A 1 4.84 20.36 29.65
C MET A 1 4.91 21.77 29.09
N ASP A 2 5.20 21.90 27.81
CA ASP A 2 5.21 23.19 27.10
C ASP A 2 3.95 23.33 26.25
N GLU A 3 3.61 24.54 25.82
CA GLU A 3 2.38 24.86 25.08
C GLU A 3 1.09 24.38 25.78
N PHE A 4 1.07 24.43 27.11
CA PHE A 4 -0.01 23.84 27.91
C PHE A 4 -1.39 24.47 27.63
N GLN A 5 -1.44 25.70 27.11
CA GLN A 5 -2.71 26.35 26.74
C GLN A 5 -3.50 25.62 25.65
N ASP A 6 -2.87 24.72 24.88
CA ASP A 6 -3.51 23.96 23.81
C ASP A 6 -3.79 22.49 24.21
N THR A 7 -3.84 22.22 25.51
CA THR A 7 -4.16 20.91 26.10
C THR A 7 -5.67 20.70 26.22
N ASP A 8 -6.13 19.45 26.20
CA ASP A 8 -7.53 19.06 26.43
C ASP A 8 -7.76 18.44 27.84
N PRO A 9 -9.02 18.30 28.29
CA PRO A 9 -9.31 17.77 29.63
C PRO A 9 -8.78 16.35 29.90
N GLU A 10 -8.69 15.49 28.88
CA GLU A 10 -8.19 14.12 29.05
C GLU A 10 -6.67 14.11 29.28
N GLN A 11 -5.95 14.88 28.47
CA GLN A 11 -4.51 15.09 28.64
C GLN A 11 -4.19 15.67 30.03
N TRP A 12 -4.98 16.65 30.50
CA TRP A 12 -4.81 17.17 31.86
C TRP A 12 -5.07 16.11 32.93
N ALA A 13 -6.13 15.31 32.80
CA ALA A 13 -6.44 14.24 33.76
C ALA A 13 -5.29 13.22 33.87
N ILE A 14 -4.66 12.87 32.74
CA ILE A 14 -3.47 11.99 32.71
C ILE A 14 -2.31 12.62 33.46
N LEU A 15 -1.94 13.86 33.11
CA LEU A 15 -0.81 14.57 33.72
C LEU A 15 -1.01 14.77 35.22
N ARG A 16 -2.21 15.19 35.63
CA ARG A 16 -2.58 15.38 37.03
C ARG A 16 -2.48 14.06 37.80
N THR A 17 -3.06 12.97 37.30
CA THR A 17 -3.02 11.66 37.97
C THR A 17 -1.61 11.08 38.07
N ALA A 18 -0.79 11.31 37.04
CA ALA A 18 0.57 10.79 36.98
C ALA A 18 1.55 11.56 37.87
N PHE A 19 1.39 12.88 38.01
CA PHE A 19 2.45 13.74 38.56
C PHE A 19 2.00 14.74 39.64
N HIS A 20 0.70 14.97 39.84
CA HIS A 20 0.21 15.99 40.79
C HIS A 20 -0.34 15.33 42.07
N GLY A 21 -0.03 15.92 43.24
CA GLY A 21 -0.55 15.48 44.55
C GLY A 21 0.02 14.16 45.09
N ARG A 22 1.20 13.72 44.61
CA ARG A 22 1.85 12.51 45.11
C ARG A 22 2.63 12.78 46.41
N PRO A 23 2.58 11.87 47.40
CA PRO A 23 3.23 12.04 48.70
C PRO A 23 4.76 11.88 48.67
N ASP A 24 5.33 11.43 47.54
CA ASP A 24 6.77 11.31 47.35
C ASP A 24 7.30 12.60 46.73
N GLU A 25 8.14 13.35 47.45
CA GLU A 25 8.63 14.71 47.12
C GLU A 25 9.48 14.77 45.83
N SER A 26 9.67 13.67 45.11
CA SER A 26 10.60 13.58 43.97
C SER A 26 10.00 13.92 42.60
N SER A 27 8.71 14.28 42.47
CA SER A 27 8.10 14.61 41.18
C SER A 27 7.69 16.08 41.07
N ALA A 28 8.28 16.81 40.12
CA ALA A 28 7.90 18.17 39.75
C ALA A 28 7.09 18.19 38.45
N LEU A 29 5.88 18.73 38.47
CA LEU A 29 5.09 19.00 37.27
C LEU A 29 5.17 20.49 36.93
N VAL A 30 6.00 20.83 35.93
CA VAL A 30 6.13 22.20 35.44
C VAL A 30 5.31 22.36 34.17
N LEU A 31 4.32 23.25 34.21
CA LEU A 31 3.45 23.59 33.08
C LEU A 31 3.83 24.97 32.57
N ILE A 32 4.18 25.06 31.29
CA ILE A 32 4.57 26.28 30.60
C ILE A 32 3.54 26.53 29.51
N GLY A 33 3.01 27.75 29.45
CA GLY A 33 2.05 28.13 28.43
C GLY A 33 1.57 29.56 28.58
N ASP A 34 0.93 30.07 27.53
CA ASP A 34 0.33 31.39 27.48
C ASP A 34 -1.13 31.30 27.01
N PRO A 35 -2.12 31.52 27.91
CA PRO A 35 -3.54 31.38 27.55
C PRO A 35 -3.98 32.43 26.51
N LYS A 36 -3.22 33.52 26.34
CA LYS A 36 -3.47 34.52 25.28
C LYS A 36 -3.19 33.97 23.88
N GLN A 37 -2.50 32.84 23.78
CA GLN A 37 -2.07 32.20 22.53
C GLN A 37 -2.85 30.91 22.22
N ALA A 38 -3.86 30.55 23.02
CA ALA A 38 -4.71 29.39 22.76
C ALA A 38 -5.53 29.58 21.47
N ILE A 39 -5.17 28.84 20.41
CA ILE A 39 -5.80 28.97 19.08
C ILE A 39 -6.25 27.65 18.47
N TYR A 40 -6.06 26.52 19.16
CA TYR A 40 -6.37 25.18 18.66
C TYR A 40 -7.74 24.61 19.10
N ALA A 41 -8.70 25.46 19.47
CA ALA A 41 -10.05 25.01 19.87
C ALA A 41 -10.73 24.10 18.84
N PHE A 42 -10.44 24.28 17.54
CA PHE A 42 -10.96 23.40 16.47
C PHE A 42 -10.41 21.96 16.49
N ARG A 43 -9.39 21.69 17.30
CA ARG A 43 -8.80 20.35 17.52
C ARG A 43 -9.12 19.78 18.90
N GLY A 44 -10.01 20.41 19.66
CA GLY A 44 -10.43 19.95 20.99
C GLY A 44 -9.61 20.51 22.15
N ALA A 45 -8.60 21.35 21.89
CA ALA A 45 -7.90 22.09 22.94
C ALA A 45 -8.87 23.01 23.70
N ASP A 46 -8.72 23.07 25.03
CA ASP A 46 -9.64 23.81 25.89
C ASP A 46 -8.88 24.72 26.85
N VAL A 47 -8.96 26.03 26.62
CA VAL A 47 -8.33 27.03 27.48
C VAL A 47 -8.92 27.02 28.91
N VAL A 48 -10.11 26.47 29.13
CA VAL A 48 -10.65 26.26 30.49
C VAL A 48 -9.81 25.24 31.25
N THR A 49 -9.26 24.24 30.57
CA THR A 49 -8.33 23.25 31.16
C THR A 49 -7.05 23.94 31.65
N TYR A 50 -6.53 24.90 30.88
CA TYR A 50 -5.41 25.74 31.33
C TYR A 50 -5.76 26.48 32.63
N LEU A 51 -6.93 27.10 32.70
CA LEU A 51 -7.37 27.85 33.89
C LEU A 51 -7.58 26.94 35.11
N GLN A 52 -8.09 25.73 34.92
CA GLN A 52 -8.19 24.72 35.98
C GLN A 52 -6.81 24.30 36.50
N ALA A 53 -5.85 24.08 35.61
CA ALA A 53 -4.49 23.72 36.04
C ALA A 53 -3.80 24.87 36.79
N VAL A 54 -4.10 26.14 36.46
CA VAL A 54 -3.64 27.29 37.23
C VAL A 54 -4.25 27.31 38.64
N GLU A 55 -5.52 26.91 38.79
CA GLU A 55 -6.17 26.78 40.10
C GLU A 55 -5.61 25.61 40.92
N ASP A 56 -5.24 24.51 40.26
CA ASP A 56 -4.61 23.34 40.90
C ASP A 56 -3.11 23.57 41.24
N ALA A 57 -2.44 24.54 40.61
CA ALA A 57 -1.00 24.73 40.75
C ALA A 57 -0.59 25.24 42.14
N THR A 58 0.46 24.63 42.72
CA THR A 58 1.04 25.07 43.99
C THR A 58 1.67 26.46 43.89
N ASP A 59 2.38 26.72 42.78
CA ASP A 59 3.09 27.97 42.52
C ASP A 59 2.82 28.43 41.08
N THR A 60 2.77 29.75 40.90
CA THR A 60 2.64 30.37 39.56
C THR A 60 3.72 31.42 39.37
N ALA A 61 4.33 31.43 38.18
CA ALA A 61 5.36 32.40 37.80
C ALA A 61 5.03 32.98 36.42
N THR A 62 5.42 34.24 36.19
CA THR A 62 5.23 34.92 34.89
C THR A 62 6.55 35.51 34.44
N LEU A 63 6.89 35.31 33.16
CA LEU A 63 8.04 35.96 32.53
C LEU A 63 7.59 37.33 32.00
N SER A 64 7.93 38.40 32.72
CA SER A 64 7.49 39.76 32.41
C SER A 64 8.35 40.50 31.40
N THR A 65 9.49 39.96 30.99
CA THR A 65 10.42 40.60 30.05
C THR A 65 10.47 39.87 28.71
N SER A 66 10.14 40.57 27.64
CA SER A 66 10.34 40.11 26.27
C SER A 66 11.78 40.37 25.84
N TRP A 67 12.49 39.30 25.56
CA TRP A 67 13.80 39.31 24.90
C TRP A 67 13.68 39.32 23.37
N ARG A 68 12.47 39.07 22.85
CA ARG A 68 12.21 38.91 21.42
C ARG A 68 11.85 40.23 20.74
N SER A 69 11.20 41.16 21.43
CA SER A 69 10.63 42.39 20.87
C SER A 69 11.26 43.63 21.48
N ASP A 70 11.24 44.75 20.75
CA ASP A 70 11.72 46.04 21.25
C ASP A 70 10.61 46.86 21.92
N GLY A 71 11.02 47.84 22.72
CA GLY A 71 10.13 48.73 23.47
C GLY A 71 9.04 49.37 22.60
N PRO A 72 9.37 49.97 21.45
CA PRO A 72 8.37 50.58 20.57
C PRO A 72 7.31 49.61 20.04
N LEU A 73 7.68 48.36 19.72
CA LEU A 73 6.72 47.32 19.31
C LEU A 73 5.80 46.92 20.45
N LEU A 74 6.35 46.66 21.65
CA LEU A 74 5.54 46.31 22.81
C LEU A 74 4.59 47.43 23.20
N ALA A 75 5.04 48.69 23.19
CA ALA A 75 4.21 49.86 23.45
C ALA A 75 3.07 49.98 22.42
N GLY A 76 3.36 49.76 21.14
CA GLY A 76 2.35 49.76 20.08
C GLY A 76 1.31 48.65 20.23
N LEU A 77 1.73 47.44 20.59
CA LEU A 77 0.81 46.32 20.83
C LEU A 77 -0.03 46.54 22.10
N HIS A 78 0.57 47.09 23.15
CA HIS A 78 -0.13 47.43 24.38
C HIS A 78 -1.20 48.50 24.13
N ALA A 79 -0.93 49.51 23.29
CA ALA A 79 -1.95 50.49 22.92
C ALA A 79 -3.16 49.88 22.16
N LEU A 80 -2.98 48.74 21.48
CA LEU A 80 -4.05 48.06 20.73
C LEU A 80 -4.83 47.04 21.56
N LEU A 81 -4.14 46.31 22.43
CA LEU A 81 -4.68 45.11 23.08
C LEU A 81 -4.60 45.17 24.61
N GLY A 82 -3.87 46.14 25.18
CA GLY A 82 -3.67 46.27 26.62
C GLY A 82 -4.98 46.29 27.38
N GLU A 83 -4.98 45.63 28.55
CA GLU A 83 -6.15 45.51 29.43
C GLU A 83 -7.37 44.79 28.82
N THR A 84 -7.24 44.25 27.61
CA THR A 84 -8.32 43.49 26.96
C THR A 84 -8.36 42.06 27.49
N ALA A 85 -9.55 41.59 27.86
CA ALA A 85 -9.81 40.18 28.14
C ALA A 85 -10.03 39.39 26.83
N LEU A 86 -9.30 38.29 26.66
CA LEU A 86 -9.33 37.44 25.47
C LEU A 86 -10.12 36.14 25.76
N GLY A 87 -11.41 36.14 25.42
CA GLY A 87 -12.29 34.97 25.58
C GLY A 87 -12.82 34.76 27.00
N ASP A 88 -11.95 34.76 28.02
CA ASP A 88 -12.30 34.67 29.44
C ASP A 88 -11.80 35.92 30.20
N PRO A 89 -12.58 36.49 31.16
CA PRO A 89 -12.17 37.66 31.95
C PRO A 89 -10.84 37.52 32.70
N ARG A 90 -10.37 36.29 32.94
CA ARG A 90 -9.08 36.00 33.58
C ARG A 90 -7.90 36.07 32.62
N ILE A 91 -8.14 36.00 31.31
CA ILE A 91 -7.10 36.01 30.27
C ILE A 91 -6.92 37.46 29.78
N VAL A 92 -6.19 38.25 30.54
CA VAL A 92 -5.98 39.68 30.25
C VAL A 92 -4.60 39.93 29.64
N VAL A 93 -4.53 40.77 28.61
CA VAL A 93 -3.26 41.23 28.02
C VAL A 93 -2.60 42.25 28.94
N ARG A 94 -1.61 41.79 29.72
CA ARG A 94 -0.83 42.63 30.64
C ARG A 94 0.37 43.29 29.95
N PRO A 95 0.87 44.42 30.47
CA PRO A 95 2.14 45.00 30.05
C PRO A 95 3.31 44.02 30.19
N VAL A 96 4.28 44.11 29.28
CA VAL A 96 5.51 43.30 29.26
C VAL A 96 6.69 44.25 29.00
N ASP A 97 7.76 44.10 29.78
CA ASP A 97 8.99 44.89 29.63
C ASP A 97 9.77 44.46 28.40
N ALA A 98 10.49 45.40 27.78
CA ALA A 98 11.42 45.09 26.69
C ALA A 98 12.85 45.02 27.21
N ALA A 99 13.55 43.90 26.97
CA ALA A 99 14.99 43.83 27.17
C ALA A 99 15.75 44.77 26.22
N HIS A 100 15.14 45.11 25.09
CA HIS A 100 15.65 46.08 24.12
C HIS A 100 14.76 47.34 24.13
N PRO A 101 15.13 48.40 24.88
CA PRO A 101 14.26 49.56 25.07
C PRO A 101 14.09 50.39 23.79
N GLU A 102 15.04 50.32 22.87
CA GLU A 102 15.06 51.09 21.63
C GLU A 102 14.66 50.24 20.41
N SER A 103 14.17 50.91 19.36
CA SER A 103 13.80 50.26 18.11
C SER A 103 15.01 49.56 17.48
N ARG A 104 14.87 48.29 17.13
CA ARG A 104 15.89 47.53 16.39
C ARG A 104 15.72 47.63 14.88
N PHE A 105 14.64 48.27 14.42
CA PHE A 105 14.37 48.52 13.00
C PHE A 105 14.25 50.02 12.71
N SER A 106 14.92 50.47 11.66
CA SER A 106 14.76 51.82 11.11
C SER A 106 13.74 51.84 9.96
N GLY A 107 12.96 52.91 9.84
CA GLY A 107 12.19 53.19 8.61
C GLY A 107 10.70 52.83 8.60
N GLY A 108 10.04 52.72 9.76
CA GLY A 108 8.58 52.61 9.81
C GLY A 108 8.00 52.56 11.21
N ALA A 109 6.68 52.71 11.31
CA ALA A 109 5.97 52.52 12.58
C ALA A 109 6.15 51.09 13.12
N PRO A 110 6.28 50.93 14.45
CA PRO A 110 6.54 49.63 15.08
C PRO A 110 5.35 48.68 14.95
N VAL A 111 4.11 49.20 15.02
CA VAL A 111 2.87 48.48 14.71
C VAL A 111 2.14 49.20 13.59
N ARG A 112 1.60 48.44 12.63
CA ARG A 112 0.78 48.98 11.54
C ARG A 112 -0.48 48.14 11.37
N LEU A 113 -1.63 48.78 11.44
CA LEU A 113 -2.91 48.19 11.08
C LEU A 113 -3.18 48.41 9.60
N ARG A 114 -3.41 47.32 8.86
CA ARG A 114 -3.74 47.38 7.43
C ARG A 114 -5.20 46.99 7.24
N GLN A 115 -5.97 47.88 6.65
CA GLN A 115 -7.39 47.66 6.40
C GLN A 115 -7.65 47.41 4.92
N VAL A 116 -8.20 46.24 4.59
CA VAL A 116 -8.73 45.95 3.26
C VAL A 116 -10.19 46.37 3.24
N THR A 117 -10.53 47.37 2.43
CA THR A 117 -11.91 47.86 2.30
C THR A 117 -12.59 47.28 1.07
N ARG A 118 -13.93 47.26 1.05
CA ARG A 118 -14.76 46.87 -0.11
C ARG A 118 -14.38 47.57 -1.42
N ARG A 119 -13.80 48.78 -1.35
CA ARG A 119 -13.30 49.53 -2.51
C ARG A 119 -12.17 48.80 -3.25
N ALA A 120 -11.32 48.06 -2.53
CA ALA A 120 -10.23 47.29 -3.13
C ALA A 120 -10.71 46.21 -4.12
N TYR A 121 -11.97 45.77 -3.97
CA TYR A 121 -12.60 44.77 -4.82
C TYR A 121 -13.69 45.35 -5.74
N ARG A 122 -13.84 46.69 -5.80
CA ARG A 122 -14.92 47.38 -6.53
C ARG A 122 -16.33 46.87 -6.15
N LEU A 123 -16.51 46.48 -4.90
CA LEU A 123 -17.77 45.96 -4.39
C LEU A 123 -18.71 47.10 -3.97
N GLY A 124 -20.02 46.87 -4.18
CA GLY A 124 -21.09 47.77 -3.78
C GLY A 124 -21.23 47.89 -2.25
N ALA A 125 -22.07 48.83 -1.79
CA ALA A 125 -22.16 49.16 -0.38
C ALA A 125 -22.65 47.99 0.51
N SER A 126 -23.40 47.05 -0.04
CA SER A 126 -23.98 45.88 0.62
C SER A 126 -23.18 44.59 0.45
N SER A 127 -21.97 44.64 -0.12
CA SER A 127 -21.18 43.45 -0.45
C SER A 127 -19.81 43.45 0.24
N ALA A 128 -19.41 42.28 0.76
CA ALA A 128 -18.09 42.04 1.35
C ALA A 128 -17.29 41.08 0.46
N PRO A 129 -15.95 41.20 0.42
CA PRO A 129 -15.11 40.24 -0.29
C PRO A 129 -15.20 38.86 0.38
N SER A 130 -15.06 37.81 -0.41
CA SER A 130 -14.94 36.45 0.13
C SER A 130 -13.67 36.32 0.98
N ALA A 131 -13.69 35.45 2.00
CA ALA A 131 -12.51 35.22 2.83
C ALA A 131 -11.28 34.72 2.02
N PRO A 132 -11.43 33.83 1.01
CA PRO A 132 -10.31 33.46 0.13
C PRO A 132 -9.72 34.65 -0.65
N ASP A 133 -10.56 35.52 -1.22
CA ASP A 133 -10.10 36.67 -2.00
C ASP A 133 -9.38 37.71 -1.11
N ALA A 134 -9.91 37.94 0.09
CA ALA A 134 -9.29 38.77 1.11
C ALA A 134 -7.90 38.24 1.51
N ARG A 135 -7.79 36.94 1.78
CA ARG A 135 -6.52 36.28 2.12
C ARG A 135 -5.50 36.41 0.99
N GLY A 136 -5.92 36.26 -0.27
CA GLY A 136 -5.03 36.39 -1.43
C GLY A 136 -4.43 37.79 -1.59
N LEU A 137 -5.22 38.84 -1.35
CA LEU A 137 -4.72 40.23 -1.38
C LEU A 137 -3.80 40.52 -0.20
N LEU A 138 -4.21 40.13 1.01
CA LEU A 138 -3.42 40.29 2.24
C LEU A 138 -2.06 39.59 2.14
N ALA A 139 -2.02 38.37 1.61
CA ALA A 139 -0.76 37.63 1.46
C ALA A 139 0.22 38.36 0.53
N LYS A 140 -0.25 38.87 -0.62
CA LYS A 140 0.58 39.64 -1.56
C LYS A 140 1.09 40.93 -0.94
N ASP A 141 0.22 41.62 -0.22
CA ASP A 141 0.50 42.90 0.41
C ASP A 141 1.51 42.78 1.58
N VAL A 142 1.36 41.74 2.41
CA VAL A 142 2.33 41.37 3.46
C VAL A 142 3.65 40.94 2.83
N ALA A 143 3.63 40.11 1.78
CA ALA A 143 4.85 39.67 1.10
C ALA A 143 5.65 40.84 0.50
N ALA A 144 4.95 41.79 -0.15
CA ALA A 144 5.58 42.98 -0.71
C ALA A 144 6.21 43.86 0.38
N ASP A 145 5.53 44.01 1.52
CA ASP A 145 6.02 44.78 2.65
C ASP A 145 7.24 44.13 3.33
N VAL A 146 7.21 42.81 3.54
CA VAL A 146 8.36 42.04 4.03
C VAL A 146 9.55 42.18 3.08
N ALA A 147 9.33 42.01 1.77
CA ALA A 147 10.38 42.15 0.76
C ALA A 147 10.99 43.57 0.75
N SER A 148 10.14 44.60 0.84
CA SER A 148 10.57 46.00 0.93
C SER A 148 11.43 46.24 2.17
N ARG A 149 10.97 45.80 3.35
CA ARG A 149 11.67 45.97 4.63
C ARG A 149 13.01 45.23 4.67
N LEU A 150 13.07 44.01 4.16
CA LEU A 150 14.31 43.26 4.00
C LEU A 150 15.28 43.97 3.02
N GLY A 151 14.74 44.54 1.95
CA GLY A 151 15.52 45.36 1.01
C GLY A 151 16.12 46.60 1.65
N THR A 152 15.39 47.29 2.54
CA THR A 152 15.88 48.49 3.24
C THR A 152 16.79 48.19 4.44
N ALA A 153 16.71 46.99 5.03
CA ALA A 153 17.63 46.53 6.06
C ALA A 153 19.02 46.14 5.51
N SER A 154 19.22 46.22 4.19
CA SER A 154 20.45 45.86 3.50
C SER A 154 21.56 46.93 3.62
N GLY A 155 21.79 47.39 4.86
CA GLY A 155 23.04 48.02 5.30
C GLY A 155 23.96 47.06 6.07
N GLY A 156 23.62 45.78 6.18
CA GLY A 156 24.45 44.78 6.90
C GLY A 156 23.92 43.34 6.92
N GLY A 157 22.96 42.98 6.05
CA GLY A 157 22.24 41.70 6.12
C GLY A 157 23.07 40.45 5.84
N GLU A 158 24.23 40.55 5.19
CA GLU A 158 25.11 39.40 4.98
C GLU A 158 25.80 38.93 6.27
N HIS A 159 25.81 39.74 7.35
CA HIS A 159 26.50 39.42 8.60
C HIS A 159 25.63 38.75 9.69
N VAL A 160 24.32 38.57 9.49
CA VAL A 160 23.40 38.06 10.54
C VAL A 160 22.63 36.80 10.11
N VAL A 161 22.82 36.32 8.88
CA VAL A 161 22.11 35.14 8.38
C VAL A 161 23.01 33.91 8.40
N VAL A 162 22.68 32.95 9.27
CA VAL A 162 23.26 31.61 9.22
C VAL A 162 22.34 30.71 8.38
N GLN A 163 22.86 30.21 7.27
CA GLN A 163 22.14 29.23 6.45
C GLN A 163 22.36 27.82 7.01
N HIS A 164 21.44 27.38 7.86
CA HIS A 164 21.50 26.05 8.44
C HIS A 164 21.30 24.95 7.38
N PRO A 165 22.03 23.83 7.49
CA PRO A 165 21.72 22.63 6.73
C PRO A 165 20.32 22.11 7.01
N LEU A 166 19.70 21.47 6.02
CA LEU A 166 18.36 20.89 6.17
C LEU A 166 18.35 19.68 7.12
N GLN A 167 19.44 18.93 7.16
CA GLN A 167 19.56 17.70 7.96
C GLN A 167 20.43 17.97 9.18
N THR A 168 20.01 17.49 10.35
CA THR A 168 20.77 17.61 11.60
C THR A 168 22.13 16.89 11.52
N VAL A 169 22.21 15.82 10.74
CA VAL A 169 23.43 15.03 10.47
C VAL A 169 24.37 15.66 9.42
N ASP A 170 24.11 16.87 8.94
CA ASP A 170 25.03 17.53 8.01
C ASP A 170 26.34 17.90 8.72
N GLU A 171 27.47 17.58 8.09
CA GLU A 171 28.81 17.76 8.64
C GLU A 171 29.13 19.22 9.02
N ARG A 172 28.48 20.19 8.36
CA ARG A 172 28.65 21.61 8.68
C ARG A 172 28.18 21.96 10.10
N ASN A 173 27.27 21.18 10.68
CA ASN A 173 26.84 21.39 12.07
C ASN A 173 27.97 21.08 13.07
N PHE A 174 28.93 20.22 12.71
CA PHE A 174 29.99 19.74 13.60
C PHE A 174 31.38 20.23 13.22
N THR A 175 31.49 20.94 12.09
CA THR A 175 32.76 21.49 11.62
C THR A 175 32.94 22.89 12.19
N PRO A 176 33.99 23.14 13.00
CA PRO A 176 34.21 24.45 13.59
C PRO A 176 34.23 25.59 12.56
N GLY A 177 33.44 26.63 12.77
CA GLY A 177 33.38 27.79 11.87
C GLY A 177 32.58 27.59 10.57
N ALA A 178 32.11 26.37 10.26
CA ALA A 178 31.42 26.11 9.00
C ALA A 178 30.05 26.82 8.87
N LEU A 179 29.45 27.22 9.99
CA LEU A 179 28.21 28.00 10.04
C LEU A 179 28.42 29.42 10.58
N GLY A 180 29.66 29.92 10.55
CA GLY A 180 29.97 31.31 10.94
C GLY A 180 30.01 31.57 12.45
N VAL A 181 29.94 30.52 13.29
CA VAL A 181 30.13 30.60 14.74
C VAL A 181 31.49 30.01 15.15
N PRO A 182 32.17 30.53 16.20
CA PRO A 182 33.35 29.90 16.75
C PRO A 182 33.02 28.50 17.32
N GLY A 183 33.79 27.48 16.91
CA GLY A 183 33.51 26.09 17.30
C GLY A 183 32.41 25.42 16.48
N PRO A 184 32.06 24.16 16.79
CA PRO A 184 30.94 23.47 16.14
C PRO A 184 29.61 24.13 16.54
N PHE A 185 28.62 24.05 15.66
CA PHE A 185 27.29 24.60 15.92
C PHE A 185 26.39 23.65 16.72
N SER A 186 26.49 22.34 16.45
CA SER A 186 25.75 21.29 17.16
C SER A 186 26.67 20.49 18.09
N HIS A 187 26.12 20.11 19.23
CA HIS A 187 26.74 19.26 20.25
C HIS A 187 25.99 17.93 20.45
N ASP A 188 25.12 17.56 19.51
CA ASP A 188 24.38 16.29 19.53
C ASP A 188 25.29 15.13 19.06
N ASP A 189 25.63 14.24 19.99
CA ASP A 189 26.50 13.09 19.75
C ASP A 189 25.92 12.09 18.75
N ALA A 190 24.59 11.88 18.73
CA ALA A 190 23.94 10.96 17.82
C ALA A 190 23.96 11.52 16.39
N ALA A 191 23.70 12.82 16.24
CA ALA A 191 23.79 13.49 14.95
C ALA A 191 25.24 13.59 14.45
N PHE A 192 26.22 13.75 15.35
CA PHE A 192 27.64 13.70 15.03
C PHE A 192 28.07 12.31 14.55
N ALA A 193 27.61 11.24 15.22
CA ALA A 193 27.83 9.87 14.79
C ALA A 193 27.23 9.62 13.39
N GLY A 194 26.02 10.12 13.14
CA GLY A 194 25.37 10.09 11.82
C GLY A 194 26.16 10.83 10.73
N ALA A 195 26.67 12.02 11.04
CA ALA A 195 27.51 12.81 10.13
C ALA A 195 28.83 12.08 9.79
N ARG A 196 29.47 11.46 10.80
CA ARG A 196 30.67 10.62 10.59
C ARG A 196 30.37 9.40 9.72
N GLN A 197 29.24 8.73 9.95
CA GLN A 197 28.83 7.57 9.17
C GLN A 197 28.51 7.95 7.72
N ALA A 198 27.96 9.15 7.49
CA ALA A 198 27.67 9.65 6.15
C ALA A 198 28.92 9.87 5.28
N ARG A 199 30.12 9.97 5.87
CA ARG A 199 31.41 9.99 5.13
C ARG A 199 31.78 8.62 4.56
N GLN A 200 31.25 7.52 5.11
CA GLN A 200 31.52 6.19 4.62
C GLN A 200 30.82 5.96 3.28
N LYS A 201 31.41 5.13 2.43
CA LYS A 201 30.77 4.69 1.19
C LYS A 201 29.48 3.96 1.56
N ARG A 202 28.33 4.46 1.11
CA ARG A 202 27.06 3.75 1.28
C ARG A 202 27.13 2.43 0.54
N GLU A 203 27.00 1.34 1.28
CA GLU A 203 26.78 0.02 0.72
C GLU A 203 25.27 -0.22 0.63
N PRO A 204 24.78 -0.78 -0.49
CA PRO A 204 23.39 -1.20 -0.56
C PRO A 204 23.14 -2.26 0.51
N VAL A 205 22.01 -2.17 1.22
CA VAL A 205 21.55 -3.24 2.10
C VAL A 205 21.36 -4.47 1.21
N GLY A 206 22.10 -5.55 1.50
CA GLY A 206 22.03 -6.80 0.75
C GLY A 206 20.74 -7.56 1.01
N ALA A 207 20.60 -8.74 0.39
CA ALA A 207 19.51 -9.66 0.71
C ALA A 207 19.54 -10.03 2.19
N LEU A 208 18.36 -10.28 2.77
CA LEU A 208 18.20 -10.66 4.19
C LEU A 208 19.03 -11.89 4.54
N VAL A 209 19.08 -12.85 3.61
CA VAL A 209 19.82 -14.10 3.72
C VAL A 209 20.77 -14.18 2.53
N GLY A 210 22.07 -14.03 2.77
CA GLY A 210 23.10 -14.08 1.73
C GLY A 210 23.46 -15.50 1.28
N ALA A 211 23.15 -16.51 2.08
CA ALA A 211 23.33 -17.93 1.78
C ALA A 211 22.34 -18.76 2.63
N PRO A 212 21.91 -19.96 2.17
CA PRO A 212 20.96 -20.81 2.90
C PRO A 212 21.36 -21.03 4.37
N LEU A 213 20.40 -20.86 5.27
CA LEU A 213 20.59 -21.07 6.70
C LEU A 213 20.95 -22.52 7.00
N SER A 214 21.89 -22.70 7.93
CA SER A 214 22.19 -24.01 8.52
C SER A 214 21.22 -24.26 9.67
N LEU A 215 20.19 -25.09 9.43
CA LEU A 215 19.23 -25.47 10.46
C LEU A 215 19.75 -26.68 11.26
N PRO A 216 19.55 -26.75 12.59
CA PRO A 216 19.89 -27.94 13.37
C PRO A 216 19.13 -29.16 12.85
N THR A 217 19.83 -30.28 12.69
CA THR A 217 19.26 -31.56 12.24
C THR A 217 18.14 -31.98 13.20
N GLY A 218 16.90 -32.06 12.72
CA GLY A 218 15.75 -32.50 13.51
C GLY A 218 15.02 -31.41 14.32
N ALA A 219 15.40 -30.13 14.18
CA ALA A 219 14.58 -29.05 14.70
C ALA A 219 13.34 -28.89 13.80
N ALA A 220 12.15 -29.18 14.32
CA ALA A 220 10.91 -28.71 13.72
C ALA A 220 10.99 -27.18 13.63
N VAL A 221 10.98 -26.64 12.41
CA VAL A 221 10.90 -25.20 12.18
C VAL A 221 9.44 -24.81 12.44
N GLY A 222 9.19 -23.78 13.25
CA GLY A 222 7.86 -23.32 13.63
C GLY A 222 7.38 -23.77 15.02
N ARG A 223 6.14 -23.36 15.38
CA ARG A 223 5.47 -23.56 16.69
C ARG A 223 5.27 -25.03 17.11
N GLU A 224 5.73 -26.00 16.33
CA GLU A 224 5.58 -27.45 16.54
C GLU A 224 6.80 -28.09 17.22
N ALA A 225 7.66 -27.30 17.86
CA ALA A 225 8.75 -27.81 18.70
C ALA A 225 8.29 -28.60 19.95
N GLY A 226 7.00 -28.94 20.05
CA GLY A 226 6.36 -29.56 21.21
C GLY A 226 5.55 -30.82 20.90
N ALA A 227 6.07 -31.76 20.08
CA ALA A 227 5.78 -33.21 20.12
C ALA A 227 6.47 -33.86 18.90
N THR A 228 7.52 -34.65 19.04
CA THR A 228 7.38 -36.09 19.29
C THR A 228 8.77 -36.71 19.48
N ALA A 229 8.91 -37.55 20.50
CA ALA A 229 10.12 -38.32 20.82
C ALA A 229 10.10 -39.72 20.19
N THR A 230 9.69 -39.83 18.93
CA THR A 230 9.67 -41.08 18.16
C THR A 230 10.21 -40.80 16.78
N GLY A 231 11.28 -41.48 16.37
CA GLY A 231 12.10 -41.22 15.17
C GLY A 231 11.43 -41.39 13.80
N GLY A 232 10.15 -41.04 13.67
CA GLY A 232 9.48 -40.79 12.39
C GLY A 232 9.62 -39.33 11.96
N ARG A 233 9.49 -39.07 10.66
CA ARG A 233 9.38 -37.70 10.16
C ARG A 233 8.09 -37.06 10.69
N PRO A 234 8.10 -35.76 11.05
CA PRO A 234 6.90 -35.07 11.49
C PRO A 234 5.85 -35.03 10.37
N ASP A 235 4.57 -35.11 10.74
CA ASP A 235 3.44 -34.86 9.85
C ASP A 235 3.52 -33.41 9.33
N VAL A 236 3.32 -33.19 8.03
CA VAL A 236 3.30 -31.85 7.41
C VAL A 236 1.85 -31.42 7.22
N GLU A 237 1.49 -30.23 7.72
CA GLU A 237 0.15 -29.69 7.49
C GLU A 237 -0.07 -29.32 6.02
N LEU A 238 -1.19 -29.76 5.45
CA LEU A 238 -1.61 -29.44 4.07
C LEU A 238 -1.69 -27.93 3.83
N ASP A 239 -2.21 -27.21 4.82
CA ASP A 239 -2.42 -25.76 4.71
C ASP A 239 -1.10 -24.99 4.80
N ASP A 240 -0.05 -25.58 5.40
CA ASP A 240 1.30 -25.01 5.45
C ASP A 240 1.94 -25.01 4.05
N LEU A 241 1.80 -26.11 3.30
CA LEU A 241 2.22 -26.17 1.89
C LEU A 241 1.49 -25.13 1.04
N VAL A 242 0.20 -24.92 1.27
CA VAL A 242 -0.55 -23.90 0.54
C VAL A 242 -0.07 -22.49 0.89
N ARG A 243 0.16 -22.18 2.18
CA ARG A 243 0.67 -20.87 2.61
C ARG A 243 2.05 -20.56 2.01
N LEU A 244 2.93 -21.56 1.95
CA LEU A 244 4.22 -21.46 1.27
C LEU A 244 4.04 -21.06 -0.20
N LEU A 245 3.18 -21.78 -0.94
CA LEU A 245 2.97 -21.52 -2.36
C LEU A 245 2.22 -20.21 -2.64
N GLU A 246 1.43 -19.70 -1.70
CA GLU A 246 0.72 -18.43 -1.82
C GLU A 246 1.63 -17.21 -1.62
N ASN A 247 2.69 -17.34 -0.81
CA ASN A 247 3.71 -16.30 -0.61
C ASN A 247 4.95 -16.89 0.10
N ALA A 248 5.93 -17.38 -0.66
CA ALA A 248 7.11 -18.04 -0.09
C ALA A 248 7.99 -17.10 0.78
N PRO A 249 8.25 -15.83 0.40
CA PRO A 249 9.00 -14.91 1.26
C PRO A 249 8.30 -14.64 2.60
N ARG A 250 6.97 -14.45 2.59
CA ARG A 250 6.20 -14.29 3.81
C ARG A 250 6.22 -15.54 4.66
N TRP A 251 6.07 -16.71 4.04
CA TRP A 251 6.15 -17.99 4.74
C TRP A 251 7.51 -18.13 5.46
N PHE A 252 8.62 -17.86 4.77
CA PHE A 252 9.96 -17.89 5.39
C PHE A 252 10.08 -16.93 6.58
N ALA A 253 9.65 -15.68 6.43
CA ALA A 253 9.72 -14.69 7.51
C ALA A 253 8.88 -15.12 8.73
N GLN A 254 7.65 -15.58 8.51
CA GLN A 254 6.72 -15.93 9.60
C GLN A 254 7.02 -17.29 10.22
N HIS A 255 7.48 -18.25 9.43
CA HIS A 255 7.68 -19.63 9.87
C HIS A 255 9.11 -19.90 10.35
N THR A 256 10.13 -19.41 9.61
CA THR A 256 11.54 -19.63 9.96
C THR A 256 12.06 -18.56 10.91
N LEU A 257 11.79 -17.28 10.62
CA LEU A 257 12.35 -16.18 11.41
C LEU A 257 11.45 -15.76 12.60
N ASP A 258 10.21 -16.25 12.65
CA ASP A 258 9.17 -15.80 13.59
C ASP A 258 8.95 -14.26 13.55
N VAL A 259 9.03 -13.69 12.35
CA VAL A 259 8.87 -12.25 12.09
C VAL A 259 7.56 -11.99 11.34
N GLY A 260 6.65 -11.27 12.00
CA GLY A 260 5.49 -10.66 11.38
C GLY A 260 5.74 -9.17 11.13
N LEU A 261 5.53 -8.71 9.89
CA LEU A 261 5.52 -7.28 9.59
C LEU A 261 4.18 -6.69 10.02
N VAL A 262 4.20 -5.83 11.04
CA VAL A 262 3.05 -5.00 11.39
C VAL A 262 2.92 -3.94 10.30
N LEU A 263 1.89 -4.08 9.48
CA LEU A 263 1.49 -3.01 8.58
C LEU A 263 0.65 -2.04 9.41
N GLU A 264 1.01 -0.76 9.39
CA GLU A 264 0.15 0.30 9.94
C GLU A 264 -1.26 0.08 9.38
N GLU A 265 -2.26 -0.09 10.26
CA GLU A 265 -3.65 -0.12 9.81
C GLU A 265 -3.91 1.19 9.08
N GLU A 266 -4.54 1.12 7.90
CA GLU A 266 -4.98 2.33 7.21
C GLU A 266 -5.82 3.15 8.20
N ASP A 267 -5.42 4.39 8.46
CA ASP A 267 -6.14 5.32 9.35
C ASP A 267 -7.64 5.25 9.05
N VAL A 268 -8.45 5.15 10.10
CA VAL A 268 -9.92 5.22 9.96
C VAL A 268 -10.22 6.53 9.24
N GLU A 269 -10.69 6.45 8.00
CA GLU A 269 -10.97 7.66 7.22
C GLU A 269 -12.03 8.51 7.95
N ASP A 270 -11.64 9.71 8.39
CA ASP A 270 -12.52 10.72 9.02
C ASP A 270 -13.57 11.31 8.05
N ARG A 271 -13.84 10.64 6.93
CA ARG A 271 -14.76 11.07 5.88
C ARG A 271 -15.78 9.98 5.59
N LEU A 272 -17.04 10.39 5.42
CA LEU A 272 -18.09 9.50 4.98
C LEU A 272 -17.72 8.90 3.60
N PRO A 273 -17.67 7.57 3.44
CA PRO A 273 -17.26 6.94 2.19
C PRO A 273 -18.24 7.31 1.08
N LEU A 274 -17.73 7.91 0.00
CA LEU A 274 -18.51 8.29 -1.18
C LEU A 274 -18.54 7.20 -2.26
N SER A 275 -17.68 6.18 -2.15
CA SER A 275 -17.60 5.05 -3.07
C SER A 275 -17.13 3.78 -2.35
N LEU A 276 -17.51 2.61 -2.86
CA LEU A 276 -16.93 1.32 -2.48
C LEU A 276 -15.92 0.91 -3.54
N THR A 277 -14.64 1.22 -3.31
CA THR A 277 -13.55 0.78 -4.19
C THR A 277 -12.46 0.08 -3.37
N GLY A 278 -11.51 -0.55 -4.05
CA GLY A 278 -10.37 -1.18 -3.40
C GLY A 278 -10.74 -2.28 -2.40
N LEU A 279 -10.07 -2.27 -1.25
CA LEU A 279 -10.16 -3.30 -0.22
C LEU A 279 -11.54 -3.33 0.48
N ALA A 280 -12.14 -2.16 0.71
CA ALA A 280 -13.47 -2.05 1.32
C ALA A 280 -14.56 -2.69 0.43
N GLY A 281 -14.54 -2.39 -0.87
CA GLY A 281 -15.46 -3.02 -1.84
C GLY A 281 -15.24 -4.53 -1.95
N TRP A 282 -13.98 -4.99 -1.89
CA TRP A 282 -13.65 -6.41 -1.85
C TRP A 282 -14.21 -7.10 -0.59
N GLY A 283 -14.01 -6.52 0.59
CA GLY A 283 -14.48 -7.10 1.85
C GLY A 283 -16.01 -7.24 1.92
N VAL A 284 -16.75 -6.26 1.41
CA VAL A 284 -18.22 -6.35 1.25
C VAL A 284 -18.59 -7.47 0.27
N GLY A 285 -17.95 -7.52 -0.89
CA GLY A 285 -18.24 -8.55 -1.90
C GLY A 285 -17.94 -9.98 -1.45
N ASP A 286 -16.83 -10.17 -0.75
CA ASP A 286 -16.45 -11.46 -0.16
C ASP A 286 -17.48 -11.93 0.90
N ARG A 287 -17.92 -11.03 1.78
CA ARG A 287 -18.97 -11.37 2.77
C ARG A 287 -20.31 -11.72 2.12
N VAL A 288 -20.72 -10.95 1.10
CA VAL A 288 -21.95 -11.23 0.35
C VAL A 288 -21.85 -12.56 -0.39
N LEU A 289 -20.71 -12.88 -1.02
CA LEU A 289 -20.48 -14.17 -1.65
C LEU A 289 -20.54 -15.32 -0.64
N ARG A 290 -19.84 -15.20 0.50
CA ARG A 290 -19.84 -16.22 1.54
C ARG A 290 -21.25 -16.51 2.06
N ALA A 291 -22.05 -15.46 2.30
CA ALA A 291 -23.44 -15.61 2.68
C ALA A 291 -24.28 -16.27 1.57
N ALA A 292 -24.04 -15.90 0.31
CA ALA A 292 -24.74 -16.46 -0.84
C ALA A 292 -24.42 -17.95 -1.08
N LEU A 293 -23.19 -18.37 -0.82
CA LEU A 293 -22.78 -19.78 -0.87
C LEU A 293 -23.36 -20.59 0.30
N ALA A 294 -23.63 -19.95 1.44
CA ALA A 294 -24.33 -20.54 2.59
C ALA A 294 -25.86 -20.51 2.44
N GLY A 295 -26.40 -20.31 1.23
CA GLY A 295 -27.83 -20.34 0.95
C GLY A 295 -28.61 -19.05 1.24
N VAL A 296 -27.95 -17.98 1.72
CA VAL A 296 -28.61 -16.69 1.97
C VAL A 296 -28.87 -15.97 0.64
N ASP A 297 -30.07 -15.41 0.46
CA ASP A 297 -30.35 -14.58 -0.71
C ASP A 297 -29.34 -13.41 -0.81
N PRO A 298 -28.69 -13.20 -1.98
CA PRO A 298 -27.70 -12.13 -2.13
C PRO A 298 -28.21 -10.72 -1.82
N ASN A 299 -29.49 -10.43 -2.10
CA ASN A 299 -30.07 -9.14 -1.75
C ASN A 299 -30.25 -9.01 -0.24
N ARG A 300 -30.61 -10.09 0.47
CA ARG A 300 -30.68 -10.10 1.94
C ARG A 300 -29.30 -9.92 2.56
N ALA A 301 -28.27 -10.59 2.05
CA ALA A 301 -26.89 -10.40 2.50
C ALA A 301 -26.41 -8.96 2.28
N MET A 302 -26.76 -8.37 1.13
CA MET A 302 -26.50 -6.98 0.81
C MET A 302 -27.19 -6.00 1.80
N GLN A 303 -28.43 -6.27 2.19
CA GLN A 303 -29.14 -5.44 3.19
C GLN A 303 -28.45 -5.49 4.57
N ALA A 304 -27.85 -6.63 4.93
CA ALA A 304 -27.06 -6.73 6.16
C ALA A 304 -25.82 -5.84 6.08
N GLU A 305 -25.09 -5.87 4.95
CA GLU A 305 -23.92 -5.00 4.73
C GLU A 305 -24.28 -3.51 4.74
N TRP A 306 -25.44 -3.13 4.23
CA TRP A 306 -25.92 -1.76 4.34
C TRP A 306 -26.07 -1.34 5.81
N ARG A 307 -26.72 -2.17 6.63
CA ARG A 307 -26.98 -1.88 8.05
C ARG A 307 -25.71 -1.88 8.91
N ARG A 308 -24.58 -2.40 8.42
CA ARG A 308 -23.27 -2.29 9.10
C ARG A 308 -22.69 -0.88 9.09
N GLY A 309 -23.23 0.03 8.27
CA GLY A 309 -22.80 1.43 8.23
C GLY A 309 -21.46 1.70 7.52
N GLN A 310 -20.87 0.68 6.87
CA GLN A 310 -19.59 0.78 6.16
C GLN A 310 -19.73 1.18 4.67
N VAL A 311 -20.96 1.33 4.18
CA VAL A 311 -21.26 1.62 2.78
C VAL A 311 -21.71 3.09 2.64
N PRO A 312 -21.54 3.72 1.47
CA PRO A 312 -22.02 5.08 1.23
C PRO A 312 -23.54 5.23 1.51
N PRO A 313 -24.02 6.42 1.92
CA PRO A 313 -25.43 6.60 2.23
C PRO A 313 -26.32 6.58 0.98
N ARG A 314 -27.60 6.25 1.18
CA ARG A 314 -28.69 6.39 0.19
C ARG A 314 -28.38 5.71 -1.16
N GLU A 315 -28.66 6.38 -2.28
CA GLU A 315 -28.53 5.80 -3.62
C GLU A 315 -27.08 5.47 -4.01
N LEU A 316 -26.09 6.16 -3.43
CA LEU A 316 -24.68 5.87 -3.68
C LEU A 316 -24.32 4.47 -3.15
N GLY A 317 -24.73 4.18 -1.92
CA GLY A 317 -24.57 2.84 -1.34
C GLY A 317 -25.37 1.80 -2.09
N ARG A 318 -26.63 2.13 -2.45
CA ARG A 318 -27.48 1.22 -3.24
C ARG A 318 -26.83 0.80 -4.53
N SER A 319 -26.34 1.76 -5.32
CA SER A 319 -25.75 1.49 -6.63
C SER A 319 -24.49 0.63 -6.50
N ALA A 320 -23.61 0.98 -5.56
CA ALA A 320 -22.38 0.24 -5.33
C ALA A 320 -22.65 -1.20 -4.84
N LEU A 321 -23.62 -1.38 -3.94
CA LEU A 321 -24.02 -2.69 -3.45
C LEU A 321 -24.73 -3.53 -4.54
N GLN A 322 -25.49 -2.90 -5.44
CA GLN A 322 -26.08 -3.59 -6.59
C GLN A 322 -25.02 -4.11 -7.55
N GLU A 323 -23.90 -3.40 -7.75
CA GLU A 323 -22.77 -3.90 -8.53
C GLU A 323 -22.13 -5.13 -7.88
N VAL A 324 -22.01 -5.15 -6.56
CA VAL A 324 -21.57 -6.32 -5.80
C VAL A 324 -22.49 -7.52 -6.05
N VAL A 325 -23.80 -7.35 -5.92
CA VAL A 325 -24.77 -8.44 -6.16
C VAL A 325 -24.73 -8.93 -7.60
N ARG A 326 -24.61 -8.03 -8.59
CA ARG A 326 -24.44 -8.39 -10.01
C ARG A 326 -23.18 -9.21 -10.25
N ALA A 327 -22.11 -8.99 -9.48
CA ALA A 327 -20.89 -9.78 -9.55
C ALA A 327 -20.99 -11.12 -8.80
N VAL A 328 -21.71 -11.18 -7.68
CA VAL A 328 -21.87 -12.39 -6.85
C VAL A 328 -22.81 -13.41 -7.48
N GLY A 329 -23.90 -12.97 -8.11
CA GLY A 329 -24.91 -13.85 -8.71
C GLY A 329 -24.31 -14.92 -9.64
N PRO A 330 -23.52 -14.53 -10.67
CA PRO A 330 -22.86 -15.48 -11.56
C PRO A 330 -21.91 -16.45 -10.85
N LEU A 331 -21.19 -16.00 -9.82
CA LEU A 331 -20.27 -16.86 -9.05
C LEU A 331 -21.05 -17.95 -8.28
N ARG A 332 -22.16 -17.59 -7.65
CA ARG A 332 -23.04 -18.55 -6.97
C ARG A 332 -23.61 -19.56 -7.95
N VAL A 333 -24.09 -19.12 -9.12
CA VAL A 333 -24.62 -20.02 -10.16
C VAL A 333 -23.55 -21.01 -10.59
N ALA A 334 -22.34 -20.54 -10.89
CA ALA A 334 -21.21 -21.38 -11.25
C ALA A 334 -20.84 -22.41 -10.16
N ALA A 335 -20.89 -22.02 -8.89
CA ALA A 335 -20.64 -22.91 -7.76
C ALA A 335 -21.72 -24.00 -7.65
N VAL A 336 -23.00 -23.63 -7.77
CA VAL A 336 -24.14 -24.56 -7.75
C VAL A 336 -24.06 -25.55 -8.89
N GLU A 337 -23.72 -25.10 -10.11
CA GLU A 337 -23.54 -25.96 -11.27
C GLU A 337 -22.42 -26.98 -11.06
N ALA A 338 -21.25 -26.53 -10.61
CA ALA A 338 -20.10 -27.41 -10.35
C ALA A 338 -20.38 -28.45 -9.25
N ALA A 339 -21.05 -28.03 -8.17
CA ALA A 339 -21.48 -28.90 -7.09
C ALA A 339 -22.52 -29.93 -7.55
N ARG A 340 -23.54 -29.48 -8.32
CA ARG A 340 -24.61 -30.34 -8.82
C ARG A 340 -24.07 -31.41 -9.77
N GLU A 341 -23.18 -31.05 -10.69
CA GLU A 341 -22.56 -32.01 -11.59
C GLU A 341 -21.83 -33.12 -10.81
N ALA A 342 -21.11 -32.74 -9.76
CA ALA A 342 -20.35 -33.69 -8.95
C ALA A 342 -21.25 -34.60 -8.09
N ASP A 343 -22.31 -34.04 -7.50
CA ASP A 343 -23.29 -34.82 -6.73
C ASP A 343 -24.03 -35.84 -7.61
N VAL A 344 -24.46 -35.41 -8.80
CA VAL A 344 -25.11 -36.31 -9.77
C VAL A 344 -24.15 -37.43 -10.20
N ALA A 345 -22.89 -37.10 -10.49
CA ALA A 345 -21.88 -38.09 -10.86
C ALA A 345 -21.60 -39.10 -9.73
N ALA A 346 -21.70 -38.66 -8.47
CA ALA A 346 -21.56 -39.51 -7.29
C ALA A 346 -22.87 -40.25 -6.90
N GLY A 347 -23.95 -40.12 -7.69
CA GLY A 347 -25.24 -40.73 -7.39
C GLY A 347 -25.92 -40.16 -6.15
N ARG A 348 -25.51 -38.97 -5.69
CA ARG A 348 -26.07 -38.32 -4.50
C ARG A 348 -27.38 -37.60 -4.86
N PRO A 349 -28.40 -37.62 -3.99
CA PRO A 349 -29.62 -36.86 -4.21
C PRO A 349 -29.31 -35.36 -4.29
N VAL A 350 -29.72 -34.72 -5.39
CA VAL A 350 -29.56 -33.27 -5.55
C VAL A 350 -30.66 -32.57 -4.74
N SER A 351 -30.30 -32.02 -3.59
CA SER A 351 -31.20 -31.20 -2.78
C SER A 351 -31.53 -29.88 -3.47
N GLN A 352 -32.59 -29.20 -3.03
CA GLN A 352 -32.92 -27.85 -3.54
C GLN A 352 -31.80 -26.83 -3.25
N ASP A 353 -31.06 -27.02 -2.16
CA ASP A 353 -29.88 -26.24 -1.80
C ASP A 353 -28.61 -27.08 -1.95
N VAL A 354 -28.17 -27.27 -3.20
CA VAL A 354 -27.04 -28.14 -3.55
C VAL A 354 -25.76 -27.80 -2.77
N LEU A 355 -25.52 -26.54 -2.47
CA LEU A 355 -24.30 -26.14 -1.76
C LEU A 355 -24.27 -26.63 -0.30
N SER A 356 -25.42 -26.95 0.28
CA SER A 356 -25.49 -27.55 1.63
C SER A 356 -25.00 -29.01 1.69
N SER A 357 -24.80 -29.67 0.54
CA SER A 357 -24.23 -31.04 0.48
C SER A 357 -22.70 -31.06 0.59
N ALA A 358 -22.07 -29.89 0.78
CA ALA A 358 -20.64 -29.77 0.93
C ALA A 358 -20.16 -30.49 2.21
N GLU A 359 -19.19 -31.37 2.04
CA GLU A 359 -18.53 -32.07 3.15
C GLU A 359 -17.12 -31.50 3.38
N THR A 360 -16.60 -31.79 4.57
CA THR A 360 -15.17 -31.64 4.87
C THR A 360 -14.56 -33.02 4.95
N VAL A 361 -13.55 -33.28 4.13
CA VAL A 361 -12.88 -34.58 4.04
C VAL A 361 -11.51 -34.47 4.71
N ASP A 362 -11.26 -35.35 5.68
CA ASP A 362 -9.95 -35.46 6.32
C ASP A 362 -8.95 -36.16 5.38
N VAL A 363 -7.73 -35.66 5.38
CA VAL A 363 -6.65 -36.07 4.48
C VAL A 363 -5.49 -36.58 5.31
N ARG A 364 -4.99 -37.76 4.93
CA ARG A 364 -3.73 -38.33 5.43
C ARG A 364 -3.00 -38.98 4.25
N ALA A 365 -2.30 -38.14 3.49
CA ALA A 365 -1.55 -38.57 2.31
C ALA A 365 -0.18 -39.09 2.72
N THR A 366 0.09 -40.38 2.47
CA THR A 366 1.40 -41.00 2.72
C THR A 366 2.30 -40.83 1.51
N LEU A 367 3.49 -40.27 1.71
CA LEU A 367 4.46 -39.95 0.67
C LEU A 367 5.42 -41.15 0.42
N PRO A 368 6.11 -41.20 -0.73
CA PRO A 368 7.01 -42.32 -1.07
C PRO A 368 8.18 -42.50 -0.09
N ASP A 369 8.59 -41.43 0.60
CA ASP A 369 9.67 -41.43 1.58
C ASP A 369 9.20 -41.72 3.02
N GLY A 370 7.93 -42.11 3.20
CA GLY A 370 7.31 -42.42 4.48
C GLY A 370 6.84 -41.19 5.27
N GLY A 371 7.05 -39.96 4.76
CA GLY A 371 6.43 -38.76 5.31
C GLY A 371 4.91 -38.73 5.08
N THR A 372 4.23 -37.85 5.81
CA THR A 372 2.76 -37.76 5.80
C THR A 372 2.33 -36.31 5.68
N VAL A 373 1.39 -36.03 4.78
CA VAL A 373 0.71 -34.73 4.69
C VAL A 373 -0.70 -34.88 5.26
N VAL A 374 -1.04 -34.07 6.26
CA VAL A 374 -2.30 -34.15 7.01
C VAL A 374 -3.09 -32.86 6.95
N GLY A 375 -4.42 -32.94 7.02
CA GLY A 375 -5.28 -31.77 7.10
C GLY A 375 -6.72 -32.10 6.74
N SER A 376 -7.51 -31.06 6.46
CA SER A 376 -8.91 -31.21 6.07
C SER A 376 -9.22 -30.37 4.83
N VAL A 377 -10.01 -30.92 3.91
CA VAL A 377 -10.45 -30.22 2.69
C VAL A 377 -11.95 -29.96 2.78
N PRO A 378 -12.37 -28.70 3.01
CA PRO A 378 -13.78 -28.33 3.00
C PRO A 378 -14.29 -28.05 1.57
N GLY A 379 -15.60 -28.06 1.39
CA GLY A 379 -16.25 -27.73 0.11
C GLY A 379 -16.26 -28.89 -0.87
N VAL A 380 -16.28 -30.12 -0.37
CA VAL A 380 -16.28 -31.34 -1.19
C VAL A 380 -17.71 -31.73 -1.55
N HIS A 381 -18.00 -31.80 -2.85
CA HIS A 381 -19.23 -32.33 -3.40
C HIS A 381 -18.93 -33.62 -4.16
N GLY A 382 -19.35 -34.78 -3.64
CA GLY A 382 -19.06 -36.09 -4.22
C GLY A 382 -17.56 -36.37 -4.19
N ALA A 383 -16.92 -36.35 -5.36
CA ALA A 383 -15.46 -36.43 -5.52
C ALA A 383 -14.84 -35.12 -6.05
N ARG A 384 -15.54 -33.98 -5.95
CA ARG A 384 -15.07 -32.69 -6.44
C ARG A 384 -14.91 -31.68 -5.32
N VAL A 385 -13.76 -31.02 -5.26
CA VAL A 385 -13.59 -29.81 -4.44
C VAL A 385 -14.14 -28.61 -5.20
N VAL A 386 -15.10 -27.88 -4.65
CA VAL A 386 -15.63 -26.65 -5.24
C VAL A 386 -15.17 -25.44 -4.43
N ARG A 387 -14.28 -24.63 -5.02
CA ARG A 387 -13.78 -23.39 -4.41
C ARG A 387 -14.22 -22.19 -5.20
N THR A 388 -14.89 -21.25 -4.54
CA THR A 388 -15.41 -20.04 -5.17
C THR A 388 -14.96 -18.81 -4.40
N GLU A 389 -14.28 -17.91 -5.11
CA GLU A 389 -13.68 -16.70 -4.54
C GLU A 389 -14.30 -15.44 -5.18
N TYR A 390 -14.48 -14.37 -4.39
CA TYR A 390 -14.96 -13.10 -4.94
C TYR A 390 -13.90 -12.40 -5.80
N SER A 391 -12.63 -12.73 -5.60
CA SER A 391 -11.51 -12.21 -6.38
C SER A 391 -11.55 -12.66 -7.84
N ARG A 392 -10.78 -12.00 -8.71
CA ARG A 392 -10.51 -12.55 -10.04
C ARG A 392 -9.83 -13.91 -9.87
N LEU A 393 -10.16 -14.89 -10.72
CA LEU A 393 -9.48 -16.18 -10.68
C LEU A 393 -7.99 -15.98 -10.93
N GLY A 394 -7.17 -16.26 -9.92
CA GLY A 394 -5.74 -15.98 -9.91
C GLY A 394 -4.90 -17.19 -9.47
N PRO A 395 -3.57 -17.04 -9.49
CA PRO A 395 -2.64 -18.14 -9.24
C PRO A 395 -2.85 -18.83 -7.88
N LYS A 396 -3.05 -18.04 -6.81
CA LYS A 396 -3.24 -18.55 -5.44
C LYS A 396 -4.40 -19.53 -5.31
N HIS A 397 -5.53 -19.22 -5.94
CA HIS A 397 -6.73 -20.08 -5.90
C HIS A 397 -6.47 -21.41 -6.61
N ARG A 398 -5.71 -21.38 -7.71
CA ARG A 398 -5.35 -22.57 -8.49
C ARG A 398 -4.39 -23.48 -7.71
N LEU A 399 -3.36 -22.90 -7.10
CA LEU A 399 -2.39 -23.64 -6.27
C LEU A 399 -3.08 -24.32 -5.08
N ARG A 400 -3.95 -23.60 -4.37
CA ARG A 400 -4.72 -24.17 -3.25
C ARG A 400 -5.59 -25.34 -3.69
N ALA A 401 -6.36 -25.18 -4.77
CA ALA A 401 -7.20 -26.25 -5.30
C ALA A 401 -6.37 -27.45 -5.79
N TRP A 402 -5.21 -27.22 -6.39
CA TRP A 402 -4.29 -28.26 -6.86
C TRP A 402 -3.73 -29.11 -5.70
N VAL A 403 -3.18 -28.46 -4.68
CA VAL A 403 -2.61 -29.13 -3.51
C VAL A 403 -3.67 -29.97 -2.77
N GLN A 404 -4.89 -29.45 -2.65
CA GLN A 404 -6.01 -30.20 -2.06
C GLN A 404 -6.41 -31.41 -2.91
N ALA A 405 -6.48 -31.27 -4.24
CA ALA A 405 -6.81 -32.36 -5.14
C ALA A 405 -5.76 -33.48 -5.11
N LEU A 406 -4.48 -33.12 -5.08
CA LEU A 406 -3.38 -34.08 -4.93
C LEU A 406 -3.49 -34.85 -3.61
N ALA A 407 -3.72 -34.14 -2.50
CA ALA A 407 -3.77 -34.77 -1.18
C ALA A 407 -4.97 -35.71 -1.01
N LEU A 408 -6.12 -35.36 -1.59
CA LEU A 408 -7.28 -36.24 -1.69
C LEU A 408 -7.00 -37.48 -2.55
N ARG A 409 -6.38 -37.29 -3.73
CA ARG A 409 -6.00 -38.40 -4.63
C ARG A 409 -5.05 -39.40 -3.97
N VAL A 410 -4.11 -38.93 -3.15
CA VAL A 410 -3.16 -39.81 -2.46
C VAL A 410 -3.82 -40.51 -1.26
N SER A 411 -4.73 -39.83 -0.56
CA SER A 411 -5.43 -40.37 0.62
C SER A 411 -6.50 -41.40 0.27
N ASP A 412 -7.25 -41.19 -0.81
CA ASP A 412 -8.32 -42.07 -1.28
C ASP A 412 -8.24 -42.21 -2.81
N PRO A 413 -7.39 -43.12 -3.33
CA PRO A 413 -7.12 -43.23 -4.76
C PRO A 413 -8.31 -43.76 -5.57
N ASP A 414 -9.26 -44.45 -4.92
CA ASP A 414 -10.37 -45.14 -5.58
C ASP A 414 -11.46 -44.17 -6.05
N ARG A 415 -11.53 -42.96 -5.49
CA ARG A 415 -12.48 -41.93 -5.92
C ARG A 415 -11.93 -41.09 -7.06
N PRO A 416 -12.75 -40.67 -8.02
CA PRO A 416 -12.31 -39.85 -9.16
C PRO A 416 -12.18 -38.37 -8.76
N TRP A 417 -11.26 -38.07 -7.85
CA TRP A 417 -11.03 -36.72 -7.35
C TRP A 417 -10.70 -35.72 -8.45
N ASP A 418 -11.33 -34.54 -8.37
CA ASP A 418 -10.92 -33.32 -9.06
C ASP A 418 -11.19 -32.08 -8.17
N ALA A 419 -10.71 -30.92 -8.61
CA ALA A 419 -11.00 -29.65 -7.97
C ALA A 419 -11.35 -28.59 -9.00
N VAL A 420 -12.28 -27.70 -8.64
CA VAL A 420 -12.66 -26.54 -9.46
C VAL A 420 -12.47 -25.27 -8.65
N ALA A 421 -11.58 -24.41 -9.13
CA ALA A 421 -11.42 -23.04 -8.65
C ALA A 421 -12.22 -22.07 -9.52
N ILE A 422 -13.12 -21.32 -8.89
CA ILE A 422 -14.06 -20.38 -9.51
C ILE A 422 -13.76 -18.99 -8.99
N GLY A 423 -13.69 -18.02 -9.89
CA GLY A 423 -13.55 -16.62 -9.52
C GLY A 423 -14.06 -15.70 -10.61
N ARG A 424 -14.02 -14.39 -10.37
CA ARG A 424 -14.39 -13.42 -11.41
C ARG A 424 -13.46 -13.55 -12.62
N SER A 425 -14.00 -13.36 -13.81
CA SER A 425 -13.21 -13.41 -15.02
C SER A 425 -12.15 -12.30 -15.05
N PRO A 426 -10.89 -12.62 -15.39
CA PRO A 426 -9.86 -11.60 -15.62
C PRO A 426 -10.08 -10.83 -16.93
N ARG A 427 -10.93 -11.32 -17.84
CA ARG A 427 -11.16 -10.76 -19.18
C ARG A 427 -12.41 -9.88 -19.30
N GLY A 428 -13.10 -9.60 -18.19
CA GLY A 428 -14.30 -8.74 -18.19
C GLY A 428 -15.38 -9.21 -17.20
N PRO A 429 -16.62 -8.73 -17.35
CA PRO A 429 -17.73 -9.18 -16.52
C PRO A 429 -18.06 -10.65 -16.82
N GLY A 430 -18.12 -11.47 -15.77
CA GLY A 430 -18.38 -12.90 -15.86
C GLY A 430 -17.55 -13.72 -14.88
N VAL A 431 -17.53 -15.02 -15.12
CA VAL A 431 -16.88 -16.03 -14.26
C VAL A 431 -15.80 -16.76 -15.05
N ALA A 432 -14.73 -17.14 -14.36
CA ALA A 432 -13.69 -18.02 -14.86
C ALA A 432 -13.58 -19.27 -13.97
N TRP A 433 -13.26 -20.38 -14.61
CA TRP A 433 -13.04 -21.68 -13.97
C TRP A 433 -11.65 -22.18 -14.29
N SER A 434 -11.04 -22.84 -13.31
CA SER A 434 -9.90 -23.73 -13.46
C SER A 434 -10.31 -25.08 -12.89
N THR A 435 -10.45 -26.08 -13.75
CA THR A 435 -10.70 -27.47 -13.36
C THR A 435 -9.37 -28.21 -13.35
N LEU A 436 -9.06 -28.85 -12.23
CA LEU A 436 -7.79 -29.50 -11.95
C LEU A 436 -8.05 -30.97 -11.66
N THR A 437 -7.55 -31.84 -12.52
CA THR A 437 -7.71 -33.29 -12.37
C THR A 437 -6.34 -33.88 -12.00
N PRO A 438 -6.09 -34.23 -10.73
CA PRO A 438 -4.81 -34.77 -10.30
C PRO A 438 -4.48 -36.05 -11.10
N PRO A 439 -3.18 -36.34 -11.34
CA PRO A 439 -2.74 -37.55 -12.01
C PRO A 439 -3.08 -38.81 -11.19
N ASP A 440 -2.58 -39.96 -11.64
CA ASP A 440 -2.63 -41.18 -10.84
C ASP A 440 -1.97 -41.01 -9.46
N ARG A 441 -2.29 -41.93 -8.55
CA ARG A 441 -1.88 -41.86 -7.13
C ARG A 441 -0.37 -41.69 -6.97
N ASP A 442 0.44 -42.43 -7.71
CA ASP A 442 1.89 -42.48 -7.50
C ASP A 442 2.53 -41.19 -8.00
N THR A 443 2.10 -40.70 -9.16
CA THR A 443 2.51 -39.38 -9.66
C THR A 443 2.05 -38.27 -8.72
N ALA A 444 0.83 -38.32 -8.20
CA ALA A 444 0.32 -37.33 -7.25
C ALA A 444 1.13 -37.32 -5.93
N ALA A 445 1.49 -38.49 -5.43
CA ALA A 445 2.33 -38.64 -4.23
C ALA A 445 3.74 -38.12 -4.46
N ALA A 446 4.32 -38.33 -5.64
CA ALA A 446 5.62 -37.78 -6.03
C ALA A 446 5.58 -36.23 -6.10
N VAL A 447 4.51 -35.66 -6.66
CA VAL A 447 4.33 -34.18 -6.69
C VAL A 447 4.18 -33.61 -5.27
N LEU A 448 3.40 -34.25 -4.38
CA LEU A 448 3.31 -33.80 -2.98
C LEU A 448 4.64 -33.91 -2.24
N ALA A 449 5.38 -35.01 -2.41
CA ALA A 449 6.71 -35.17 -1.82
C ALA A 449 7.67 -34.08 -2.31
N ASP A 450 7.56 -33.70 -3.57
CA ASP A 450 8.34 -32.62 -4.13
C ASP A 450 7.99 -31.24 -3.56
N LEU A 451 6.70 -31.00 -3.24
CA LEU A 451 6.27 -29.79 -2.54
C LEU A 451 6.75 -29.77 -1.07
N VAL A 452 6.82 -30.92 -0.41
CA VAL A 452 7.43 -31.05 0.92
C VAL A 452 8.93 -30.78 0.87
N ALA A 453 9.64 -31.30 -0.13
CA ALA A 453 11.06 -30.97 -0.32
C ALA A 453 11.27 -29.47 -0.61
N LEU A 454 10.36 -28.84 -1.36
CA LEU A 454 10.37 -27.39 -1.59
C LEU A 454 10.19 -26.60 -0.28
N ARG A 455 9.33 -27.09 0.63
CA ARG A 455 9.16 -26.52 1.97
C ARG A 455 10.47 -26.58 2.77
N ASP A 456 11.19 -27.69 2.72
CA ASP A 456 12.49 -27.84 3.40
C ASP A 456 13.57 -26.91 2.82
N GLU A 457 13.50 -26.58 1.52
CA GLU A 457 14.33 -25.53 0.90
C GLU A 457 13.91 -24.14 1.36
N ALA A 458 12.61 -23.85 1.36
CA ALA A 458 12.06 -22.57 1.80
C ALA A 458 12.32 -22.28 3.27
N ALA A 459 12.50 -23.31 4.10
CA ALA A 459 12.84 -23.14 5.51
C ALA A 459 14.24 -22.55 5.71
N ARG A 460 15.14 -22.67 4.71
CA ARG A 460 16.54 -22.26 4.80
C ARG A 460 16.81 -20.91 4.14
N GLU A 461 15.99 -20.49 3.19
CA GLU A 461 16.15 -19.22 2.48
C GLU A 461 14.81 -18.75 1.90
N PRO A 462 14.61 -17.43 1.73
CA PRO A 462 13.44 -16.93 1.01
C PRO A 462 13.54 -17.37 -0.46
N LEU A 463 12.58 -18.19 -0.91
CA LEU A 463 12.54 -18.63 -2.30
C LEU A 463 11.96 -17.54 -3.21
N PRO A 464 12.55 -17.28 -4.40
CA PRO A 464 11.99 -16.37 -5.39
C PRO A 464 10.80 -17.00 -6.15
N LEU A 465 9.85 -17.54 -5.40
CA LEU A 465 8.64 -18.18 -5.86
C LEU A 465 7.43 -17.29 -5.51
N LEU A 466 7.03 -16.47 -6.47
CA LEU A 466 5.92 -15.53 -6.35
C LEU A 466 4.80 -15.95 -7.31
N PRO A 467 3.55 -16.16 -6.85
CA PRO A 467 2.52 -16.83 -7.63
C PRO A 467 2.24 -16.24 -9.02
N GLU A 468 2.14 -14.92 -9.17
CA GLU A 468 1.82 -14.27 -10.45
C GLU A 468 2.99 -14.33 -11.42
N VAL A 469 4.19 -13.94 -10.97
CA VAL A 469 5.39 -13.98 -11.81
C VAL A 469 5.77 -15.40 -12.18
N ALA A 470 5.71 -16.35 -11.24
CA ALA A 470 6.04 -17.76 -11.47
C ALA A 470 5.05 -18.42 -12.45
N LEU A 471 3.74 -18.19 -12.30
CA LEU A 471 2.76 -18.68 -13.28
C LEU A 471 3.07 -18.13 -14.67
N ARG A 472 3.29 -16.81 -14.76
CA ARG A 472 3.56 -16.16 -16.05
C ARG A 472 4.81 -16.71 -16.71
N TYR A 473 5.85 -16.98 -15.92
CA TYR A 473 7.08 -17.61 -16.40
C TYR A 473 6.80 -19.02 -16.94
N ALA A 474 6.13 -19.87 -16.16
CA ALA A 474 5.84 -21.25 -16.53
C ALA A 474 4.98 -21.33 -17.81
N GLU A 475 3.95 -20.49 -17.93
CA GLU A 475 3.12 -20.43 -19.14
C GLU A 475 3.93 -20.07 -20.40
N GLU A 476 4.81 -19.06 -20.30
CA GLU A 476 5.66 -18.64 -21.43
C GLU A 476 6.72 -19.70 -21.76
N ARG A 477 7.27 -20.39 -20.75
CA ARG A 477 8.28 -21.44 -20.94
C ARG A 477 7.81 -22.65 -21.72
N ARG A 478 6.51 -22.90 -21.80
CA ARG A 478 5.96 -23.95 -22.66
C ARG A 478 6.18 -23.69 -24.15
N THR A 479 6.54 -22.47 -24.53
CA THR A 479 6.68 -22.05 -25.95
C THR A 479 7.94 -21.23 -26.25
N THR A 480 8.69 -20.83 -25.24
CA THR A 480 9.86 -19.93 -25.38
C THR A 480 11.02 -20.41 -24.50
N ASP A 481 12.22 -19.90 -24.77
CA ASP A 481 13.39 -20.15 -23.92
C ASP A 481 13.34 -19.39 -22.58
N ALA A 482 14.27 -19.71 -21.67
CA ALA A 482 14.35 -19.12 -20.32
C ALA A 482 14.45 -17.59 -20.33
N ARG A 483 15.23 -17.04 -21.26
CA ARG A 483 15.50 -15.61 -21.31
C ARG A 483 14.24 -14.85 -21.72
N ASP A 484 13.57 -15.33 -22.77
CA ASP A 484 12.34 -14.72 -23.27
C ASP A 484 11.19 -14.87 -22.27
N ALA A 485 11.07 -16.03 -21.61
CA ALA A 485 10.07 -16.20 -20.57
C ALA A 485 10.31 -15.29 -19.36
N LEU A 486 11.57 -15.13 -18.92
CA LEU A 486 11.90 -14.22 -17.82
C LEU A 486 11.56 -12.76 -18.18
N MET A 487 11.90 -12.36 -19.41
CA MET A 487 11.56 -11.03 -19.92
C MET A 487 10.05 -10.80 -19.94
N ARG A 488 9.25 -11.80 -20.38
CA ARG A 488 7.78 -11.72 -20.42
C ARG A 488 7.14 -11.78 -19.04
N ALA A 489 7.70 -12.55 -18.10
CA ALA A 489 7.33 -12.53 -16.69
C ALA A 489 7.63 -11.17 -16.04
N GLY A 490 8.65 -10.46 -16.53
CA GLY A 490 8.97 -9.07 -16.17
C GLY A 490 7.81 -8.09 -16.36
N TRP A 491 6.85 -8.37 -17.24
CA TRP A 491 5.67 -7.52 -17.40
C TRP A 491 4.69 -7.69 -16.24
N ALA A 492 4.52 -8.91 -15.74
CA ALA A 492 3.74 -9.19 -14.53
C ALA A 492 4.44 -8.58 -13.31
N TRP A 493 5.76 -8.75 -13.18
CA TRP A 493 6.55 -8.13 -12.11
C TRP A 493 6.41 -6.60 -12.04
N ASN A 494 6.56 -5.92 -13.18
CA ASN A 494 6.56 -4.45 -13.22
C ASN A 494 5.17 -3.82 -13.05
N LYS A 495 4.09 -4.56 -13.33
CA LYS A 495 2.71 -4.08 -13.19
C LYS A 495 1.99 -4.65 -11.97
N GLY A 496 2.52 -5.71 -11.39
CA GLY A 496 1.91 -6.49 -10.32
C GLY A 496 2.18 -5.92 -8.93
N PHE A 497 1.41 -6.43 -7.96
CA PHE A 497 1.55 -6.06 -6.56
C PHE A 497 2.70 -6.79 -5.85
N GLU A 498 3.17 -7.91 -6.40
CA GLU A 498 4.24 -8.73 -5.80
C GLU A 498 5.55 -7.97 -5.61
N ARG A 499 5.88 -7.04 -6.51
CA ARG A 499 7.06 -6.17 -6.36
C ARG A 499 6.98 -5.24 -5.14
N LYS A 500 5.76 -4.90 -4.72
CA LYS A 500 5.48 -4.03 -3.57
C LYS A 500 5.20 -4.81 -2.30
N ASP A 501 5.28 -6.14 -2.35
CA ASP A 501 5.03 -6.97 -1.17
C ASP A 501 6.09 -6.66 -0.10
N PRO A 502 5.69 -6.27 1.12
CA PRO A 502 6.61 -5.98 2.21
C PRO A 502 7.60 -7.13 2.52
N TYR A 503 7.19 -8.38 2.32
CA TYR A 503 8.05 -9.55 2.55
C TYR A 503 9.06 -9.76 1.42
N VAL A 504 8.75 -9.32 0.19
CA VAL A 504 9.72 -9.27 -0.91
C VAL A 504 10.75 -8.18 -0.64
N VAL A 505 10.30 -7.02 -0.17
CA VAL A 505 11.18 -5.90 0.22
C VAL A 505 12.08 -6.31 1.38
N LEU A 506 11.55 -7.03 2.37
CA LEU A 506 12.31 -7.56 3.48
C LEU A 506 13.40 -8.54 2.99
N ALA A 507 13.06 -9.43 2.05
CA ALA A 507 13.98 -10.47 1.58
C ALA A 507 15.09 -9.94 0.65
N TRP A 508 14.79 -9.02 -0.26
CA TRP A 508 15.71 -8.59 -1.33
C TRP A 508 15.94 -7.08 -1.42
N GLY A 509 15.41 -6.29 -0.48
CA GLY A 509 15.56 -4.84 -0.46
C GLY A 509 14.51 -4.11 -1.29
N GLN A 510 14.65 -2.78 -1.36
CA GLN A 510 13.70 -1.90 -2.05
C GLN A 510 13.82 -2.04 -3.57
N ASP A 511 12.68 -2.24 -4.25
CA ASP A 511 12.57 -2.26 -5.71
C ASP A 511 13.55 -3.21 -6.45
N PRO A 512 13.63 -4.51 -6.09
CA PRO A 512 14.59 -5.41 -6.73
C PRO A 512 14.26 -5.60 -8.21
N ALA A 513 15.28 -5.63 -9.06
CA ALA A 513 15.10 -5.97 -10.47
C ALA A 513 14.79 -7.46 -10.58
N LEU A 514 13.88 -7.85 -11.49
CA LEU A 514 13.49 -9.25 -11.64
C LEU A 514 14.67 -10.18 -11.91
N PRO A 515 15.67 -9.85 -12.76
CA PRO A 515 16.83 -10.72 -12.95
C PRO A 515 17.66 -10.96 -11.69
N ASP A 516 17.77 -9.96 -10.80
CA ASP A 516 18.52 -10.07 -9.55
C ASP A 516 17.75 -10.95 -8.55
N LEU A 517 16.43 -10.74 -8.43
CA LEU A 517 15.55 -11.58 -7.61
C LEU A 517 15.47 -13.01 -8.12
N ALA A 518 15.49 -13.21 -9.45
CA ALA A 518 15.37 -14.52 -10.06
C ALA A 518 16.49 -15.47 -9.65
N GLY A 519 17.65 -14.93 -9.25
CA GLY A 519 18.79 -15.68 -8.75
C GLY A 519 19.38 -16.67 -9.77
N HIS A 520 20.46 -17.33 -9.37
CA HIS A 520 21.07 -18.39 -10.17
C HIS A 520 20.52 -19.75 -9.75
N ALA A 521 20.24 -20.62 -10.73
CA ALA A 521 19.80 -21.98 -10.45
C ALA A 521 20.86 -22.74 -9.62
N THR A 522 20.42 -23.48 -8.61
CA THR A 522 21.27 -24.37 -7.82
C THR A 522 21.64 -25.62 -8.64
N THR A 523 22.59 -26.42 -8.13
CA THR A 523 22.91 -27.72 -8.73
C THR A 523 21.69 -28.65 -8.78
N ALA A 524 20.82 -28.61 -7.76
CA ALA A 524 19.59 -29.39 -7.74
C ALA A 524 18.59 -28.91 -8.80
N ASP A 525 18.47 -27.59 -8.99
CA ASP A 525 17.61 -27.01 -10.04
C ASP A 525 18.06 -27.42 -11.43
N LEU A 526 19.36 -27.27 -11.73
CA LEU A 526 19.94 -27.62 -13.03
C LEU A 526 19.88 -29.13 -13.30
N GLY A 527 19.90 -29.95 -12.24
CA GLY A 527 19.69 -31.39 -12.36
C GLY A 527 18.28 -31.74 -12.87
N ARG A 528 17.28 -30.92 -12.54
CA ARG A 528 15.88 -31.14 -12.95
C ARG A 528 15.51 -30.39 -14.22
N PHE A 529 15.98 -29.16 -14.37
CA PHE A 529 15.71 -28.27 -15.49
C PHE A 529 17.02 -27.69 -16.03
N PRO A 530 17.80 -28.47 -16.81
CA PRO A 530 19.11 -28.05 -17.30
C PRO A 530 19.08 -26.80 -18.18
N ASP A 531 17.91 -26.50 -18.77
CA ASP A 531 17.69 -25.37 -19.67
C ASP A 531 17.23 -24.08 -18.94
N ASP A 532 17.03 -24.12 -17.61
CA ASP A 532 16.64 -22.96 -16.80
C ASP A 532 17.80 -22.47 -15.92
N PRO A 533 18.50 -21.39 -16.31
CA PRO A 533 19.67 -20.90 -15.57
C PRO A 533 19.31 -20.10 -14.30
N THR A 534 18.02 -19.85 -14.05
CA THR A 534 17.57 -19.03 -12.90
C THR A 534 16.83 -19.86 -11.86
N ARG A 535 16.99 -19.51 -10.58
CA ARG A 535 16.30 -20.17 -9.46
C ARG A 535 14.78 -20.00 -9.58
N LEU A 536 14.31 -18.79 -9.86
CA LEU A 536 12.89 -18.50 -10.10
C LEU A 536 12.33 -19.37 -11.23
N GLY A 537 13.06 -19.51 -12.33
CA GLY A 537 12.59 -20.29 -13.47
C GLY A 537 12.43 -21.78 -13.17
N ALA A 538 13.43 -22.37 -12.51
CA ALA A 538 13.37 -23.76 -12.08
C ALA A 538 12.24 -24.01 -11.05
N LEU A 539 12.08 -23.12 -10.06
CA LEU A 539 11.02 -23.21 -9.06
C LEU A 539 9.63 -23.01 -9.67
N ALA A 540 9.49 -22.08 -10.62
CA ALA A 540 8.24 -21.84 -11.32
C ALA A 540 7.79 -23.10 -12.07
N ARG A 541 8.68 -23.74 -12.84
CA ARG A 541 8.39 -24.99 -13.55
C ARG A 541 8.11 -26.15 -12.60
N ARG A 542 8.89 -26.29 -11.53
CA ARG A 542 8.71 -27.31 -10.49
C ARG A 542 7.28 -27.33 -9.94
N VAL A 543 6.72 -26.15 -9.67
CA VAL A 543 5.37 -26.00 -9.09
C VAL A 543 4.27 -26.00 -10.14
N TRP A 544 4.47 -25.29 -11.26
CA TRP A 544 3.40 -25.02 -12.22
C TRP A 544 3.30 -26.03 -13.36
N ASP A 545 4.38 -26.68 -13.79
CA ASP A 545 4.32 -27.62 -14.92
C ASP A 545 3.36 -28.79 -14.61
N PRO A 546 3.43 -29.47 -13.43
CA PRO A 546 2.50 -30.54 -13.09
C PRO A 546 1.04 -30.06 -13.03
N LEU A 547 0.79 -28.85 -12.53
CA LEU A 547 -0.54 -28.25 -12.44
C LEU A 547 -1.08 -27.94 -13.85
N LEU A 548 -0.30 -27.26 -14.68
CA LEU A 548 -0.69 -26.80 -16.02
C LEU A 548 -0.93 -27.96 -17.00
N GLU A 549 -0.27 -29.09 -16.80
CA GLU A 549 -0.53 -30.33 -17.56
C GLU A 549 -1.90 -30.94 -17.23
N HIS A 550 -2.42 -30.68 -16.04
CA HIS A 550 -3.63 -31.27 -15.46
C HIS A 550 -4.77 -30.26 -15.31
N GLU A 551 -4.66 -29.10 -15.97
CA GLU A 551 -5.63 -28.01 -15.88
C GLU A 551 -6.46 -27.83 -17.16
N LEU A 552 -7.76 -27.62 -16.96
CA LEU A 552 -8.68 -27.12 -17.98
C LEU A 552 -9.31 -25.80 -17.53
N THR A 553 -9.02 -24.71 -18.25
CA THR A 553 -9.61 -23.39 -17.98
C THR A 553 -10.83 -23.11 -18.85
N ARG A 554 -11.89 -22.51 -18.27
CA ARG A 554 -13.09 -22.02 -19.00
C ARG A 554 -13.42 -20.59 -18.59
N CYS A 555 -14.06 -19.81 -19.46
CA CYS A 555 -14.56 -18.46 -19.16
C CYS A 555 -15.93 -18.26 -19.80
N ALA A 556 -16.86 -17.66 -19.07
CA ALA A 556 -18.22 -17.35 -19.55
C ALA A 556 -18.46 -15.85 -19.43
N MET A 557 -18.92 -15.25 -20.53
CA MET A 557 -19.34 -13.84 -20.56
C MET A 557 -20.76 -13.74 -20.01
N SER A 558 -21.01 -12.80 -19.10
CA SER A 558 -22.37 -12.53 -18.62
C SER A 558 -23.18 -11.77 -19.68
N GLY A 559 -24.15 -12.45 -20.30
CA GLY A 559 -25.19 -11.87 -21.17
C GLY A 559 -26.43 -12.77 -21.20
N PRO A 560 -27.66 -12.21 -21.39
CA PRO A 560 -28.89 -12.99 -21.33
C PRO A 560 -28.97 -13.90 -22.56
N THR A 561 -28.86 -15.21 -22.37
CA THR A 561 -28.99 -16.19 -23.46
C THR A 561 -30.43 -16.68 -23.53
N SER A 562 -31.19 -16.13 -24.47
CA SER A 562 -32.44 -16.73 -24.96
C SER A 562 -32.14 -17.48 -26.26
N ALA A 563 -32.06 -18.81 -26.20
CA ALA A 563 -32.42 -19.81 -27.23
C ALA A 563 -31.56 -21.10 -27.10
N PRO A 564 -32.13 -22.30 -27.29
CA PRO A 564 -31.43 -23.56 -27.08
C PRO A 564 -30.51 -23.91 -28.26
N ALA A 565 -29.35 -24.48 -27.96
CA ALA A 565 -28.40 -24.97 -28.95
C ALA A 565 -28.71 -26.43 -29.34
N THR A 566 -28.79 -26.70 -30.65
CA THR A 566 -28.81 -28.03 -31.26
C THR A 566 -27.38 -28.58 -31.41
N PRO A 567 -27.10 -29.88 -31.25
CA PRO A 567 -25.74 -30.38 -31.16
C PRO A 567 -25.18 -30.81 -32.53
N ALA A 568 -24.08 -30.20 -32.97
CA ALA A 568 -23.10 -30.84 -33.87
C ALA A 568 -21.85 -29.95 -34.01
N GLY A 569 -20.68 -30.46 -33.62
CA GLY A 569 -19.38 -29.86 -33.95
C GLY A 569 -18.37 -29.93 -32.80
N ARG A 570 -17.27 -30.68 -33.01
CA ARG A 570 -16.11 -30.77 -32.11
C ARG A 570 -15.62 -29.38 -31.68
N PRO A 571 -15.27 -29.14 -30.40
CA PRO A 571 -14.71 -27.87 -29.98
C PRO A 571 -13.22 -27.80 -30.34
N ASP A 572 -12.89 -26.78 -31.11
CA ASP A 572 -11.53 -26.43 -31.53
C ASP A 572 -10.70 -26.00 -30.30
N ARG A 573 -9.52 -26.61 -30.13
CA ARG A 573 -8.61 -26.34 -29.02
C ARG A 573 -7.73 -25.15 -29.39
N ARG A 574 -8.04 -23.97 -28.83
CA ARG A 574 -7.17 -22.82 -28.49
C ARG A 574 -7.97 -21.52 -28.66
N CYS A 575 -8.05 -20.71 -27.61
CA CYS A 575 -8.46 -19.31 -27.76
C CYS A 575 -7.24 -18.46 -28.16
N PRO A 576 -7.34 -17.60 -29.19
CA PRO A 576 -6.22 -16.75 -29.64
C PRO A 576 -5.98 -15.54 -28.71
N ASP A 577 -4.71 -15.17 -28.56
CA ASP A 577 -4.18 -14.06 -27.75
C ASP A 577 -4.31 -12.69 -28.48
N PRO A 578 -4.79 -11.62 -27.83
CA PRO A 578 -4.84 -10.29 -28.43
C PRO A 578 -3.50 -9.56 -28.25
N SER A 579 -2.45 -10.03 -28.93
CA SER A 579 -1.17 -9.30 -29.04
C SER A 579 -0.67 -9.17 -30.49
N ARG A 580 -1.50 -9.50 -31.49
CA ARG A 580 -1.18 -9.27 -32.91
C ARG A 580 -1.89 -8.04 -33.46
N GLY A 581 -1.21 -6.89 -33.36
CA GLY A 581 -1.48 -5.75 -34.22
C GLY A 581 -1.16 -6.09 -35.67
N ALA A 582 -2.20 -6.31 -36.49
CA ALA A 582 -2.06 -6.57 -37.92
C ALA A 582 -1.59 -5.29 -38.65
N ARG A 583 -0.32 -5.28 -39.10
CA ARG A 583 0.12 -4.44 -40.21
C ARG A 583 -0.31 -5.11 -41.50
N GLY A 584 -1.30 -4.53 -42.17
CA GLY A 584 -1.73 -4.94 -43.51
C GLY A 584 -1.91 -3.69 -44.37
N ALA A 585 -0.97 -3.50 -45.31
CA ALA A 585 -1.07 -2.51 -46.36
C ALA A 585 -2.29 -2.82 -47.24
N SER A 586 -3.06 -1.79 -47.61
CA SER A 586 -4.02 -1.88 -48.70
C SER A 586 -4.08 -0.58 -49.48
N THR A 587 -3.86 -0.76 -50.77
CA THR A 587 -3.79 0.17 -51.88
C THR A 587 -5.13 0.83 -52.21
N ARG A 588 -5.04 2.08 -52.65
CA ARG A 588 -5.94 2.86 -53.52
C ARG A 588 -7.23 2.16 -53.99
N SER A 589 -8.37 2.79 -53.74
CA SER A 589 -9.35 3.06 -54.79
C SER A 589 -10.20 4.29 -54.42
N ALA A 590 -10.38 5.15 -55.42
CA ALA A 590 -11.14 6.38 -55.36
C ALA A 590 -12.57 6.12 -55.83
N THR A 591 -13.55 6.72 -55.16
CA THR A 591 -14.86 7.01 -55.75
C THR A 591 -15.42 8.29 -55.15
N CYS A 592 -15.49 9.32 -56.00
CA CYS A 592 -16.21 10.56 -55.77
C CYS A 592 -17.72 10.34 -55.72
N ARG A 593 -18.44 11.10 -54.89
CA ARG A 593 -19.68 11.77 -55.29
C ARG A 593 -19.93 13.02 -54.45
N ALA A 594 -20.46 14.02 -55.14
CA ALA A 594 -20.44 15.44 -54.84
C ALA A 594 -21.66 15.93 -54.04
N GLY A 595 -21.56 17.13 -53.45
CA GLY A 595 -22.72 17.93 -53.06
C GLY A 595 -22.44 19.15 -52.18
N ARG A 596 -21.96 20.26 -52.79
CA ARG A 596 -22.28 21.72 -52.58
C ARG A 596 -22.41 22.28 -51.14
N SER A 597 -22.02 23.50 -50.75
CA SER A 597 -21.36 24.72 -51.29
C SER A 597 -21.37 25.74 -50.13
N CYS A 598 -20.28 26.45 -49.78
CA CYS A 598 -20.06 27.90 -50.04
C CYS A 598 -18.77 28.32 -49.30
N SER A 599 -17.64 28.61 -49.98
CA SER A 599 -17.09 29.96 -50.31
C SER A 599 -17.00 30.93 -49.11
N ARG A 600 -15.85 31.51 -48.72
CA ARG A 600 -14.83 32.24 -49.51
C ARG A 600 -13.45 32.36 -48.80
N ARG A 601 -12.39 32.17 -49.61
CA ARG A 601 -11.09 32.90 -49.73
C ARG A 601 -10.10 33.08 -48.53
N ALA A 602 -9.15 32.14 -48.43
CA ALA A 602 -7.66 32.18 -48.56
C ALA A 602 -6.87 33.52 -48.66
N PRO A 603 -5.49 33.53 -48.61
CA PRO A 603 -4.53 32.45 -48.25
C PRO A 603 -3.24 32.85 -47.45
N ALA A 604 -2.49 31.80 -47.06
CA ALA A 604 -1.01 31.66 -47.09
C ALA A 604 -0.14 32.42 -46.06
N ARG A 605 0.95 31.88 -45.49
CA ARG A 605 1.81 30.75 -45.88
C ARG A 605 2.75 30.37 -44.72
N ALA A 606 3.06 29.07 -44.63
CA ALA A 606 4.38 28.47 -44.35
C ALA A 606 5.10 28.75 -43.01
N ARG A 607 5.87 27.87 -42.40
CA ARG A 607 6.19 26.43 -42.53
C ARG A 607 7.13 26.14 -41.34
N ARG A 608 7.10 24.88 -40.92
CA ARG A 608 8.23 24.08 -40.36
C ARG A 608 8.60 24.22 -38.88
N THR A 609 8.51 23.04 -38.28
CA THR A 609 9.17 22.46 -37.09
C THR A 609 10.64 22.86 -36.91
N PRO A 610 11.17 22.68 -35.68
CA PRO A 610 12.14 21.59 -35.54
C PRO A 610 12.08 20.79 -34.23
N SER A 611 12.64 19.59 -34.36
CA SER A 611 12.99 18.54 -33.41
C SER A 611 14.18 18.88 -32.48
N ARG A 612 14.18 18.27 -31.29
CA ARG A 612 15.31 18.16 -30.34
C ARG A 612 16.52 17.41 -30.92
N PRO A 613 17.72 17.55 -30.33
CA PRO A 613 18.22 16.44 -29.51
C PRO A 613 19.02 16.81 -28.23
N SER A 614 19.22 15.75 -27.45
CA SER A 614 19.94 15.50 -26.18
C SER A 614 21.27 16.22 -25.88
N ARG A 615 21.60 16.34 -24.58
CA ARG A 615 22.98 16.21 -24.05
C ARG A 615 23.02 15.83 -22.55
N ARG A 616 23.87 14.86 -22.22
CA ARG A 616 24.44 14.56 -20.89
C ARG A 616 25.84 15.19 -20.79
N ALA A 617 26.26 15.41 -19.55
CA ALA A 617 27.64 15.40 -19.01
C ALA A 617 28.42 16.73 -18.83
N THR A 618 29.03 16.77 -17.63
CA THR A 618 30.23 17.49 -17.14
C THR A 618 30.14 18.94 -16.65
N SER A 619 30.42 19.05 -15.35
CA SER A 619 30.75 20.20 -14.48
C SER A 619 32.18 20.74 -14.76
N PRO A 620 32.76 21.67 -13.97
CA PRO A 620 32.38 23.04 -13.60
C PRO A 620 33.48 24.06 -14.00
N ARG A 621 33.20 25.37 -13.97
CA ARG A 621 34.09 26.41 -13.39
C ARG A 621 33.58 27.84 -13.62
N ALA A 622 33.59 28.58 -12.51
CA ALA A 622 34.00 29.97 -12.35
C ALA A 622 33.52 31.00 -13.38
N TRP A 623 32.53 31.81 -12.99
CA TRP A 623 32.32 33.12 -13.60
C TRP A 623 32.79 34.23 -12.66
N ARG A 624 33.93 34.81 -13.03
CA ARG A 624 34.45 36.07 -12.51
C ARG A 624 33.50 37.20 -12.92
N ARG A 625 33.25 38.12 -11.98
CA ARG A 625 32.73 39.46 -12.24
C ARG A 625 33.78 40.27 -13.02
N CYS A 626 33.34 41.03 -14.02
CA CYS A 626 33.76 42.41 -14.29
C CYS A 626 32.87 43.06 -15.39
N PRO A 627 32.83 44.41 -15.48
CA PRO A 627 31.59 45.17 -15.67
C PRO A 627 31.60 46.13 -16.89
N ARG A 628 30.49 46.84 -17.10
CA ARG A 628 30.33 48.10 -17.90
C ARG A 628 30.62 47.94 -19.41
N SER A 629 30.06 48.67 -20.36
CA SER A 629 29.06 49.74 -20.49
C SER A 629 28.88 50.00 -22.00
N CYS A 630 27.81 50.70 -22.38
CA CYS A 630 27.59 51.42 -23.65
C CYS A 630 27.22 50.61 -24.90
N SER A 631 25.92 50.57 -25.21
CA SER A 631 25.28 51.42 -26.24
C SER A 631 23.77 51.24 -26.19
#